data_AF-A0A1L3SVU2-F1
#
_entry.id   AF-A0A1L3SVU2-F1
#
_cell.length_a   1.000
_cell.length_b   1.000
_cell.length_c   1.000
_cell.angle_alpha   90.00
_cell.angle_beta   90.00
_cell.angle_gamma   90.00
#
_symmetry.space_group_name_H-M   'P 1'
#
loop_
_entity.id
_entity.type
_entity.pdbx_description
1 polymer ?
#
loop_
_entity_poly.entity_id
_entity_poly.type
_entity_poly.pdbx_seq_one_letter_code
_entity_poly.pdbx_strand_id
1 'polypeptide(L)'
;MRARRKASRRGIVLLDIVLAIAVMSLAALVLMPRPRAGVSAADLEAEAVKVAASFREGRSLAVRQQGAVDIEVDAQRGRISVAGGEPLTIRNGIGLRWVTSNLCPLIAGQRALRYLSDGRSCGGVLTLTGGGRSMELRVDWLTGRVEMASI
;
A
#
# COMPACT_ATOMS: atom_id res chain seq x y z
N MET A 1 68.61 -11.56 -43.69
CA MET A 1 67.25 -10.97 -43.88
C MET A 1 66.20 -11.89 -43.26
N ARG A 2 65.52 -11.49 -42.17
CA ARG A 2 64.38 -12.23 -41.59
C ARG A 2 63.12 -11.38 -41.73
N ALA A 3 62.24 -11.74 -42.67
CA ALA A 3 60.95 -11.11 -42.84
C ALA A 3 60.03 -11.51 -41.67
N ARG A 4 59.73 -10.56 -40.78
CA ARG A 4 58.71 -10.73 -39.73
C ARG A 4 57.34 -10.81 -40.38
N ARG A 5 56.75 -12.01 -40.47
CA ARG A 5 55.32 -12.18 -40.73
C ARG A 5 54.54 -11.63 -39.54
N LYS A 6 53.98 -10.43 -39.68
CA LYS A 6 53.02 -9.84 -38.73
C LYS A 6 51.67 -10.54 -38.94
N ALA A 7 51.59 -11.82 -38.58
CA ALA A 7 50.42 -12.65 -38.78
C ALA A 7 49.28 -12.22 -37.82
N SER A 8 48.18 -11.78 -38.41
CA SER A 8 46.78 -11.92 -37.98
C SER A 8 46.41 -11.77 -36.48
N ARG A 9 47.07 -10.89 -35.72
CA ARG A 9 46.56 -10.50 -34.38
C ARG A 9 45.39 -9.51 -34.45
N ARG A 10 45.15 -8.86 -35.59
CA ARG A 10 44.12 -7.81 -35.71
C ARG A 10 42.69 -8.36 -35.70
N GLY A 11 42.43 -9.50 -36.35
CA GLY A 11 41.09 -10.12 -36.36
C GLY A 11 40.69 -10.74 -35.01
N ILE A 12 41.67 -11.29 -34.28
CA ILE A 12 41.44 -11.90 -32.96
C ILE A 12 41.09 -10.82 -31.92
N VAL A 13 41.78 -9.68 -31.95
CA VAL A 13 41.52 -8.57 -31.01
C VAL A 13 40.14 -7.93 -31.26
N LEU A 14 39.70 -7.84 -32.52
CA LEU A 14 38.36 -7.34 -32.84
C LEU A 14 37.26 -8.26 -32.30
N LEU A 15 37.40 -9.58 -32.47
CA LEU A 15 36.43 -10.55 -31.96
C LEU A 15 36.38 -10.53 -30.42
N ASP A 16 37.54 -10.41 -29.78
CA ASP A 16 37.66 -10.39 -28.32
C ASP A 16 36.98 -9.15 -27.72
N ILE A 17 37.14 -7.99 -28.34
CA ILE A 17 36.45 -6.75 -27.91
C ILE A 17 34.93 -6.88 -28.11
N VAL A 18 34.48 -7.44 -29.25
CA VAL A 18 33.03 -7.63 -29.49
C VAL A 18 32.44 -8.64 -28.50
N LEU A 19 33.16 -9.72 -28.21
CA LEU A 19 32.74 -10.73 -27.22
C LEU A 19 32.69 -10.13 -25.82
N ALA A 20 33.70 -9.35 -25.44
CA ALA A 20 33.73 -8.66 -24.15
C ALA A 20 32.53 -7.71 -23.99
N ILE A 21 32.22 -6.92 -25.01
CA ILE A 21 31.06 -6.02 -25.00
C ILE A 21 29.75 -6.82 -24.94
N ALA A 22 29.62 -7.92 -25.68
CA ALA A 22 28.43 -8.77 -25.63
C ALA A 22 28.22 -9.39 -24.24
N VAL A 23 29.27 -9.92 -23.62
CA VAL A 23 29.22 -10.48 -22.26
C VAL A 23 28.91 -9.39 -21.23
N MET A 24 29.53 -8.22 -21.33
CA MET A 24 29.25 -7.07 -20.44
C MET A 24 27.80 -6.61 -20.58
N SER A 25 27.25 -6.58 -21.80
CA SER A 25 25.86 -6.16 -22.04
C SER A 25 24.87 -7.16 -21.45
N LEU A 26 25.14 -8.47 -21.59
CA LEU A 26 24.32 -9.52 -20.99
C LEU A 26 24.40 -9.48 -19.46
N ALA A 27 25.60 -9.28 -18.91
CA ALA A 27 25.79 -9.12 -17.48
C ALA A 27 25.03 -7.89 -16.95
N ALA A 28 25.07 -6.77 -17.68
CA ALA A 28 24.33 -5.56 -17.32
C ALA A 28 22.81 -5.79 -17.24
N LEU A 29 22.23 -6.61 -18.14
CA LEU A 29 20.80 -6.99 -18.07
C LEU A 29 20.48 -7.80 -16.80
N VAL A 30 21.38 -8.68 -16.37
CA VAL A 30 21.19 -9.51 -15.17
C VAL A 30 21.37 -8.69 -13.89
N LEU A 31 22.29 -7.75 -13.91
CA LEU A 31 22.59 -6.83 -12.80
C LEU A 31 21.62 -5.66 -12.71
N MET A 32 20.80 -5.43 -13.75
CA MET A 32 19.83 -4.34 -13.78
C MET A 32 18.77 -4.55 -12.67
N PRO A 33 18.59 -3.59 -11.76
CA PRO A 33 17.57 -3.68 -10.73
C PRO A 33 16.20 -3.82 -11.40
N ARG A 34 15.51 -4.94 -11.16
CA ARG A 34 14.10 -5.05 -11.54
C ARG A 34 13.33 -3.98 -10.76
N PRO A 35 12.49 -3.15 -11.41
CA PRO A 35 11.58 -2.30 -10.64
C PRO A 35 10.78 -3.23 -9.73
N ARG A 36 10.84 -3.02 -8.41
CA ARG A 36 9.95 -3.70 -7.48
C ARG A 36 8.55 -3.46 -8.01
N ALA A 37 7.77 -4.52 -8.25
CA ALA A 37 6.40 -4.38 -8.70
C ALA A 37 5.71 -3.36 -7.78
N GLY A 38 5.41 -2.18 -8.32
CA GLY A 38 4.74 -1.14 -7.56
C GLY A 38 3.38 -1.63 -7.11
N VAL A 39 2.79 -0.98 -6.11
CA VAL A 39 1.40 -1.22 -5.75
C VAL A 39 0.55 -1.08 -7.01
N SER A 40 -0.12 -2.16 -7.42
CA SER A 40 -1.02 -2.12 -8.57
C SER A 40 -2.36 -1.50 -8.18
N ALA A 41 -3.16 -1.10 -9.17
CA ALA A 41 -4.52 -0.62 -8.92
C ALA A 41 -5.37 -1.69 -8.20
N ALA A 42 -5.21 -2.96 -8.57
CA ALA A 42 -5.89 -4.08 -7.94
C ALA A 42 -5.43 -4.32 -6.50
N ASP A 43 -4.14 -4.12 -6.20
CA ASP A 43 -3.64 -4.18 -4.82
C ASP A 43 -4.24 -3.07 -3.96
N LEU A 44 -4.30 -1.84 -4.48
CA LEU A 44 -4.90 -0.71 -3.78
C LEU A 44 -6.39 -0.95 -3.50
N GLU A 45 -7.13 -1.44 -4.49
CA GLU A 45 -8.55 -1.77 -4.36
C GLU A 45 -8.79 -2.92 -3.39
N ALA A 46 -7.98 -3.97 -3.44
CA ALA A 46 -8.06 -5.08 -2.50
C ALA A 46 -7.84 -4.62 -1.05
N GLU A 47 -6.87 -3.72 -0.81
CA GLU A 47 -6.64 -3.15 0.52
C GLU A 47 -7.81 -2.25 0.94
N ALA A 48 -8.36 -1.42 0.05
CA ALA A 48 -9.55 -0.63 0.34
C ALA A 48 -10.74 -1.52 0.74
N VAL A 49 -10.97 -2.62 0.03
CA VAL A 49 -12.03 -3.59 0.36
C VAL A 49 -11.82 -4.21 1.75
N LYS A 50 -10.58 -4.59 2.10
CA LYS A 50 -10.26 -5.12 3.44
C LYS A 50 -10.56 -4.11 4.54
N VAL A 51 -10.18 -2.85 4.34
CA VAL A 51 -10.45 -1.80 5.33
C VAL A 51 -11.96 -1.55 5.44
N ALA A 52 -12.67 -1.48 4.33
CA ALA A 52 -14.13 -1.32 4.34
C ALA A 52 -14.82 -2.47 5.09
N ALA A 53 -14.33 -3.71 4.92
CA ALA A 53 -14.82 -4.86 5.67
C ALA A 53 -14.57 -4.71 7.18
N SER A 54 -13.36 -4.31 7.59
CA SER A 54 -13.02 -4.04 9.00
C SER A 54 -13.92 -2.96 9.61
N PHE A 55 -14.23 -1.89 8.87
CA PHE A 55 -15.13 -0.85 9.34
C PHE A 55 -16.57 -1.36 9.52
N ARG A 56 -17.07 -2.14 8.55
CA ARG A 56 -18.39 -2.78 8.65
C ARG A 56 -18.46 -3.79 9.79
N GLU A 57 -17.38 -4.51 10.04
CA GLU A 57 -17.25 -5.42 11.17
C GLU A 57 -17.38 -4.66 12.50
N GLY A 58 -16.65 -3.56 12.69
CA GLY A 58 -16.75 -2.73 13.88
C GLY A 58 -18.17 -2.19 14.12
N ARG A 59 -18.86 -1.75 13.05
CA ARG A 59 -20.28 -1.38 13.13
C ARG A 59 -21.16 -2.55 13.56
N SER A 60 -20.96 -3.72 12.97
CA SER A 60 -21.74 -4.92 13.30
C SER A 60 -21.49 -5.35 14.75
N LEU A 61 -20.25 -5.21 15.24
CA LEU A 61 -19.90 -5.50 16.62
C LEU A 61 -20.60 -4.55 17.59
N ALA A 62 -20.63 -3.24 17.30
CA ALA A 62 -21.30 -2.24 18.12
C ALA A 62 -22.80 -2.55 18.29
N VAL A 63 -23.47 -2.87 17.18
CA VAL A 63 -24.90 -3.21 17.18
C VAL A 63 -25.15 -4.52 17.93
N ARG A 64 -24.34 -5.57 17.66
CA ARG A 64 -24.51 -6.88 18.32
C ARG A 64 -24.28 -6.82 19.83
N GLN A 65 -23.30 -6.05 20.28
CA GLN A 65 -22.97 -5.92 21.70
C GLN A 65 -23.80 -4.85 22.42
N GLN A 66 -24.65 -4.12 21.69
CA GLN A 66 -25.41 -2.98 22.22
C GLN A 66 -24.51 -1.94 22.90
N GLY A 67 -23.29 -1.76 22.37
CA GLY A 67 -22.25 -0.92 22.97
C GLY A 67 -21.46 -0.14 21.92
N ALA A 68 -20.73 0.88 22.36
CA ALA A 68 -19.83 1.61 21.47
C ALA A 68 -18.60 0.77 21.13
N VAL A 69 -18.16 0.81 19.87
CA VAL A 69 -16.95 0.14 19.39
C VAL A 69 -16.07 1.14 18.68
N ASP A 70 -14.80 1.15 19.05
CA ASP A 70 -13.79 2.02 18.46
C ASP A 70 -12.95 1.28 17.42
N ILE A 71 -12.68 1.96 16.31
CA ILE A 71 -11.72 1.54 15.31
C ILE A 71 -10.53 2.49 15.36
N GLU A 72 -9.40 1.96 15.80
CA GLU A 72 -8.15 2.70 15.86
C GLU A 72 -7.49 2.68 14.49
N VAL A 73 -7.09 3.85 14.01
CA VAL A 73 -6.41 4.02 12.72
C VAL A 73 -5.06 4.66 12.98
N ASP A 74 -4.01 3.84 12.96
CA ASP A 74 -2.62 4.29 12.99
C ASP A 74 -2.13 4.47 11.55
N ALA A 75 -2.37 5.67 11.01
CA ALA A 75 -1.96 6.03 9.65
C ALA A 75 -0.44 6.03 9.46
N GLN A 76 0.34 6.25 10.53
CA GLN A 76 1.80 6.28 10.47
C GLN A 76 2.38 4.87 10.32
N ARG A 77 1.80 3.89 11.03
CA ARG A 77 2.22 2.49 10.97
C ARG A 77 1.45 1.65 9.95
N GLY A 78 0.43 2.21 9.30
CA GLY A 78 -0.42 1.49 8.37
C GLY A 78 -1.21 0.38 9.05
N ARG A 79 -1.73 0.63 10.27
CA ARG A 79 -2.46 -0.38 11.06
C ARG A 79 -3.86 0.11 11.39
N ILE A 80 -4.83 -0.81 11.30
CA ILE A 80 -6.22 -0.56 11.66
C ILE A 80 -6.68 -1.70 12.56
N SER A 81 -7.24 -1.39 13.73
CA SER A 81 -7.74 -2.40 14.68
C SER A 81 -9.15 -2.06 15.15
N VAL A 82 -9.96 -3.09 15.35
CA VAL A 82 -11.31 -2.98 15.91
C VAL A 82 -11.25 -3.35 17.38
N ALA A 83 -11.63 -2.43 18.29
CA ALA A 83 -11.69 -2.64 19.74
C ALA A 83 -10.43 -3.30 20.35
N GLY A 84 -9.23 -2.92 19.88
CA GLY A 84 -7.97 -3.51 20.34
C GLY A 84 -7.73 -4.95 19.90
N GLY A 85 -8.52 -5.49 18.97
CA GLY A 85 -8.32 -6.80 18.34
C GLY A 85 -7.10 -6.85 17.43
N GLU A 86 -6.94 -7.96 16.70
CA GLU A 86 -5.82 -8.15 15.80
C GLU A 86 -5.80 -7.06 14.71
N PRO A 87 -4.69 -6.30 14.59
CA PRO A 87 -4.64 -5.18 13.66
C PRO A 87 -4.45 -5.64 12.22
N LEU A 88 -5.36 -5.21 11.36
CA LEU A 88 -5.18 -5.23 9.92
C LEU A 88 -3.97 -4.36 9.55
N THR A 89 -2.93 -4.98 9.00
CA THR A 89 -1.74 -4.28 8.51
C THR A 89 -1.88 -4.04 7.01
N ILE A 90 -1.79 -2.78 6.62
CA ILE A 90 -1.86 -2.36 5.23
C ILE A 90 -0.55 -2.69 4.52
N ARG A 91 -0.67 -3.11 3.26
CA ARG A 91 0.48 -3.42 2.41
C ARG A 91 1.46 -2.24 2.33
N ASN A 92 2.75 -2.57 2.41
CA ASN A 92 3.83 -1.61 2.18
C ASN A 92 3.71 -0.91 0.81
N GLY A 93 3.94 0.39 0.79
CA GLY A 93 3.80 1.23 -0.40
C GLY A 93 2.40 1.82 -0.59
N ILE A 94 1.45 1.51 0.30
CA ILE A 94 0.17 2.21 0.41
C ILE A 94 0.22 3.16 1.60
N GLY A 95 0.13 4.46 1.34
CA GLY A 95 0.01 5.49 2.36
C GLY A 95 -1.43 5.65 2.84
N LEU A 96 -1.60 5.88 4.14
CA LEU A 96 -2.89 6.19 4.76
C LEU A 96 -2.97 7.66 5.17
N ARG A 97 -4.14 8.26 4.96
CA ARG A 97 -4.50 9.55 5.55
C ARG A 97 -5.88 9.45 6.18
N TRP A 98 -5.93 9.65 7.48
CA TRP A 98 -7.17 9.57 8.26
C TRP A 98 -7.61 10.95 8.72
N VAL A 99 -8.86 11.31 8.41
CA VAL A 99 -9.48 12.57 8.84
C VAL A 99 -10.86 12.25 9.40
N THR A 100 -11.15 12.78 10.57
CA THR A 100 -12.42 12.51 11.26
C THR A 100 -12.86 13.68 12.12
N SER A 101 -14.09 13.61 12.63
CA SER A 101 -14.68 14.65 13.47
C SER A 101 -13.92 14.81 14.79
N ASN A 102 -13.92 16.04 15.31
CA ASN A 102 -13.41 16.32 16.65
C ASN A 102 -14.25 15.67 17.78
N LEU A 103 -15.46 15.22 17.46
CA LEU A 103 -16.35 14.48 18.34
C LEU A 103 -15.94 13.01 18.53
N CYS A 104 -15.07 12.49 17.67
CA CYS A 104 -14.55 11.14 17.80
C CYS A 104 -13.56 11.02 18.97
N PRO A 105 -13.48 9.86 19.63
CA PRO A 105 -12.59 9.66 20.77
C PRO A 105 -11.12 9.76 20.37
N LEU A 106 -10.29 10.22 21.31
CA LEU A 106 -8.84 10.23 21.19
C LEU A 106 -8.28 9.03 21.95
N ILE A 107 -7.61 8.12 21.25
CA ILE A 107 -7.01 6.90 21.80
C ILE A 107 -5.53 6.92 21.44
N ALA A 108 -4.65 6.84 22.45
CA ALA A 108 -3.19 6.88 22.26
C ALA A 108 -2.69 8.06 21.38
N GLY A 109 -3.38 9.21 21.45
CA GLY A 109 -3.05 10.42 20.67
C GLY A 109 -3.56 10.42 19.23
N GLN A 110 -4.27 9.38 18.79
CA GLN A 110 -4.92 9.30 17.48
C GLN A 110 -6.45 9.34 17.62
N ARG A 111 -7.14 9.99 16.68
CA ARG A 111 -8.61 9.98 16.70
C ARG A 111 -9.11 8.66 16.11
N ALA A 112 -9.83 7.89 16.90
CA ALA A 112 -10.44 6.64 16.45
C ALA A 112 -11.83 6.90 15.85
N LEU A 113 -12.30 6.03 14.95
CA LEU A 113 -13.69 6.04 14.51
C LEU A 113 -14.55 5.31 15.55
N ARG A 114 -15.56 5.96 16.11
CA ARG A 114 -16.52 5.31 17.03
C ARG A 114 -17.82 4.97 16.32
N TYR A 115 -18.21 3.71 16.39
CA TYR A 115 -19.57 3.25 16.11
C TYR A 115 -20.38 3.19 17.41
N LEU A 116 -21.67 3.52 17.31
CA LEU A 116 -22.62 3.46 18.41
C LEU A 116 -23.52 2.22 18.27
N SER A 117 -24.22 1.88 19.35
CA SER A 117 -25.10 0.70 19.42
C SER A 117 -26.29 0.74 18.46
N ASP A 118 -26.69 1.94 18.00
CA ASP A 118 -27.72 2.16 16.99
C ASP A 118 -27.17 2.11 15.53
N GLY A 119 -25.87 1.86 15.38
CA GLY A 119 -25.20 1.74 14.08
C GLY A 119 -24.74 3.07 13.48
N ARG A 120 -24.93 4.19 14.17
CA ARG A 120 -24.35 5.50 13.81
C ARG A 120 -22.86 5.54 14.06
N SER A 121 -22.19 6.56 13.54
CA SER A 121 -20.77 6.82 13.83
C SER A 121 -20.48 8.30 14.04
N CYS A 122 -19.28 8.62 14.48
CA CYS A 122 -18.78 10.00 14.46
C CYS A 122 -18.27 10.46 13.08
N GLY A 123 -18.34 9.57 12.07
CA GLY A 123 -17.98 9.83 10.68
C GLY A 123 -16.48 9.87 10.41
N GLY A 124 -16.09 9.90 9.14
CA GLY A 124 -14.68 10.06 8.79
C GLY A 124 -14.37 9.73 7.34
N VAL A 125 -13.15 10.06 6.93
CA VAL A 125 -12.63 9.82 5.60
C VAL A 125 -11.24 9.23 5.73
N LEU A 126 -11.06 8.03 5.19
CA LEU A 126 -9.76 7.39 5.06
C LEU A 126 -9.34 7.40 3.59
N THR A 127 -8.21 8.02 3.28
CA THR A 127 -7.60 7.96 1.94
C THR A 127 -6.47 6.93 1.94
N LEU A 128 -6.52 5.97 1.00
CA LEU A 128 -5.41 5.08 0.65
C LEU A 128 -4.74 5.61 -0.61
N THR A 129 -3.42 5.67 -0.63
CA THR A 129 -2.64 6.17 -1.77
C THR A 129 -1.54 5.18 -2.14
N GLY A 130 -1.48 4.76 -3.40
CA GLY A 130 -0.51 3.76 -3.84
C GLY A 130 -0.48 3.63 -5.35
N GLY A 131 0.71 3.39 -5.92
CA GLY A 131 0.84 3.20 -7.37
C GLY A 131 0.40 4.40 -8.22
N GLY A 132 0.50 5.63 -7.67
CA GLY A 132 0.05 6.85 -8.34
C GLY A 132 -1.47 7.05 -8.37
N ARG A 133 -2.22 6.25 -7.59
CA ARG A 133 -3.69 6.32 -7.49
C ARG A 133 -4.11 6.54 -6.05
N SER A 134 -5.35 7.00 -5.89
CA SER A 134 -5.95 7.22 -4.58
C SER A 134 -7.34 6.59 -4.51
N MET A 135 -7.68 6.06 -3.35
CA MET A 135 -9.00 5.57 -3.02
C MET A 135 -9.44 6.15 -1.70
N GLU A 136 -10.71 6.49 -1.60
CA GLU A 136 -11.30 7.10 -0.44
C GLU A 136 -12.40 6.20 0.13
N LEU A 137 -12.35 5.98 1.44
CA LEU A 137 -13.39 5.34 2.21
C LEU A 137 -14.08 6.39 3.07
N ARG A 138 -15.35 6.65 2.79
CA ARG A 138 -16.16 7.62 3.52
C ARG A 138 -17.09 6.88 4.46
N VAL A 139 -17.04 7.25 5.73
CA VAL A 139 -17.96 6.74 6.75
C VAL A 139 -18.99 7.82 7.05
N ASP A 140 -20.24 7.51 6.72
CA ASP A 140 -21.37 8.38 7.01
C ASP A 140 -21.68 8.37 8.51
N TRP A 141 -21.79 9.56 9.10
CA TRP A 141 -22.00 9.72 10.54
C TRP A 141 -23.41 9.28 10.98
N LEU A 142 -24.41 9.47 10.13
CA LEU A 142 -25.81 9.19 10.45
C LEU A 142 -26.21 7.73 10.24
N THR A 143 -25.59 7.05 9.29
CA THR A 143 -25.96 5.66 8.94
C THR A 143 -24.86 4.66 9.27
N GLY A 144 -23.63 5.12 9.51
CA GLY A 144 -22.45 4.28 9.70
C GLY A 144 -22.03 3.54 8.43
N ARG A 145 -22.63 3.84 7.27
CA ARG A 145 -22.30 3.20 5.99
C ARG A 145 -20.89 3.61 5.54
N VAL A 146 -20.22 2.66 4.90
CA VAL A 146 -18.87 2.82 4.35
C VAL A 146 -18.95 2.78 2.84
N GLU A 147 -18.66 3.91 2.21
CA GLU A 147 -18.67 4.08 0.75
C GLU A 147 -17.24 4.20 0.24
N MET A 148 -16.96 3.59 -0.90
CA MET A 148 -15.64 3.62 -1.54
C MET A 148 -15.73 4.39 -2.85
N ALA A 149 -14.76 5.28 -3.08
CA ALA A 149 -14.63 6.03 -4.32
C ALA A 149 -13.15 6.10 -4.74
N SER A 150 -12.88 6.00 -6.04
CA SER A 150 -11.57 6.34 -6.59
C SER A 150 -11.49 7.84 -6.84
N ILE A 151 -10.36 8.46 -6.52
CA ILE A 151 -10.12 9.90 -6.70
C ILE A 151 -8.81 10.17 -7.45
#